data_AF-A0AAU8I3A4-F1
#
_entry.id   AF-A0AAU8I3A4-F1
#
_cell.length_a   1.000
_cell.length_b   1.000
_cell.length_c   1.000
_cell.angle_alpha   90.00
_cell.angle_beta   90.00
_cell.angle_gamma   90.00
#
_symmetry.space_group_name_H-M   'P 1'
#
loop_
_entity.id
_entity.type
_entity.pdbx_description
1 polymer ?
#
loop_
_entity_poly.entity_id
_entity_poly.type
_entity_poly.pdbx_seq_one_letter_code
_entity_poly.pdbx_strand_id
1 'polypeptide(L)'
;MQASTRLLFASCFIGLLHVPAAMAAPTATPAWTNEEAMMSPAEVQARTAWRETMAHQPTPAEGCFHASFPDTQWQTDVCKTLTRRVHPIPHKILFGATETTGNGYDYALRSSSLISKVVGSFPQVTGVTSEKGVGVASFGGGGILGPNEYSLQINSNYDATTSVCGGRSGCTVWQQFVYATDYETQGQAAVFMQYWLIGYGSSCPSGWMSGGGSDCYRNSNAVSAPDVPATQLANLKLTGSATANGNDTITFTNNGTAYSVSAKDSVVKLATVWKDAEFNVVGNAGGSSANFNSGSSITVKVAATNGSTAAPTCAANAGSTGETNNLNLGSCSVAGGSTPSITFTESN
;
A
#
# COMPACT_ATOMS: atom_id res chain seq x y z
N MET A 1 36.87 73.26 -53.92
CA MET A 1 35.77 72.85 -54.84
C MET A 1 35.07 71.64 -54.23
N GLN A 2 33.74 71.72 -54.11
CA GLN A 2 32.72 70.65 -54.00
C GLN A 2 33.08 69.36 -53.22
N ALA A 3 32.48 69.03 -52.07
CA ALA A 3 31.08 68.70 -51.75
C ALA A 3 30.82 67.17 -51.63
N SER A 4 29.94 66.83 -50.68
CA SER A 4 29.16 65.59 -50.47
C SER A 4 29.77 64.41 -49.71
N THR A 5 29.08 63.64 -48.84
CA THR A 5 27.74 63.70 -48.19
C THR A 5 27.61 62.46 -47.26
N ARG A 6 27.13 62.66 -46.01
CA ARG A 6 26.41 61.75 -45.06
C ARG A 6 27.10 60.44 -44.58
N LEU A 7 26.82 59.83 -43.41
CA LEU A 7 25.74 59.84 -42.42
C LEU A 7 26.33 59.72 -41.00
N LEU A 8 25.67 60.32 -39.99
CA LEU A 8 25.91 60.08 -38.56
C LEU A 8 24.76 59.22 -38.00
N PHE A 9 25.07 58.08 -37.39
CA PHE A 9 24.16 57.37 -36.48
C PHE A 9 24.71 57.51 -35.05
N ALA A 10 23.91 58.14 -34.19
CA ALA A 10 24.18 58.29 -32.77
C ALA A 10 23.73 57.03 -32.01
N SER A 11 24.63 56.46 -31.20
CA SER A 11 24.33 55.33 -30.31
C SER A 11 24.12 55.86 -28.89
N CYS A 12 22.92 55.66 -28.35
CA CYS A 12 22.53 56.05 -26.99
C CYS A 12 22.82 54.88 -26.04
N PHE A 13 23.71 55.07 -25.05
CA PHE A 13 23.92 54.14 -23.94
C PHE A 13 22.98 54.49 -22.79
N ILE A 14 22.11 53.57 -22.39
CA ILE A 14 21.33 53.66 -21.14
C ILE A 14 21.82 52.55 -20.22
N GLY A 15 22.49 52.93 -19.12
CA GLY A 15 22.85 52.04 -18.03
C GLY A 15 21.66 51.86 -17.08
N LEU A 16 21.17 50.63 -16.93
CA LEU A 16 20.14 50.25 -15.97
C LEU A 16 20.79 49.60 -14.74
N LEU A 17 20.73 50.32 -13.62
CA LEU A 17 20.97 49.84 -12.26
C LEU A 17 20.02 48.68 -11.94
N HIS A 18 20.58 47.50 -11.68
CA HIS A 18 19.82 46.35 -11.18
C HIS A 18 19.85 46.35 -9.65
N VAL A 19 18.69 46.59 -9.03
CA VAL A 19 18.46 46.31 -7.60
C VAL A 19 18.13 44.82 -7.48
N PRO A 20 18.80 44.05 -6.60
CA PRO A 20 18.41 42.67 -6.39
C PRO A 20 17.11 42.64 -5.58
N ALA A 21 16.01 42.28 -6.24
CA ALA A 21 14.80 41.87 -5.56
C ALA A 21 15.08 40.51 -4.90
N ALA A 22 15.30 40.50 -3.59
CA ALA A 22 15.26 39.27 -2.80
C ALA A 22 13.82 38.74 -2.86
N MET A 23 13.57 37.77 -3.75
CA MET A 23 12.33 37.02 -3.72
C MET A 23 12.36 36.16 -2.46
N ALA A 24 11.55 36.51 -1.48
CA ALA A 24 11.25 35.61 -0.37
C ALA A 24 10.67 34.33 -0.97
N ALA A 25 11.36 33.21 -0.77
CA ALA A 25 10.85 31.90 -1.13
C ALA A 25 9.48 31.71 -0.45
N PRO A 26 8.45 31.21 -1.15
CA PRO A 26 7.21 30.87 -0.49
C PRO A 26 7.52 29.79 0.55
N THR A 27 7.32 30.12 1.82
CA THR A 27 7.29 29.13 2.90
C THR A 27 6.19 28.13 2.57
N ALA A 28 6.57 26.88 2.29
CA ALA A 28 5.63 25.79 2.17
C ALA A 28 4.97 25.56 3.53
N THR A 29 3.76 26.09 3.71
CA THR A 29 2.85 25.67 4.78
C THR A 29 2.28 24.31 4.39
N PRO A 30 2.47 23.23 5.17
CA PRO A 30 1.68 22.02 4.99
C PRO A 30 0.29 22.29 5.59
N ALA A 31 -0.52 23.06 4.87
CA ALA A 31 -1.94 23.18 5.19
C ALA A 31 -2.63 21.95 4.60
N TRP A 32 -2.45 20.79 5.23
CA TRP A 32 -3.38 19.68 5.07
C TRP A 32 -4.66 20.08 5.80
N THR A 33 -5.44 20.96 5.19
CA THR A 33 -6.82 21.16 5.60
C THR A 33 -7.52 19.82 5.46
N ASN A 34 -8.16 19.33 6.51
CA ASN A 34 -9.10 18.22 6.42
C ASN A 34 -10.19 18.63 5.43
N GLU A 35 -10.00 18.34 4.13
CA GLU A 35 -10.95 18.72 3.08
C GLU A 35 -12.35 18.20 3.46
N GLU A 36 -12.42 17.02 4.08
CA GLU A 36 -13.64 16.39 4.55
C GLU A 36 -14.38 17.19 5.64
N ALA A 37 -13.67 17.94 6.49
CA ALA A 37 -14.28 18.81 7.48
C ALA A 37 -14.98 20.04 6.86
N MET A 38 -14.67 20.34 5.60
CA MET A 38 -15.28 21.43 4.82
C MET A 38 -16.33 20.93 3.82
N MET A 39 -16.48 19.60 3.65
CA MET A 39 -17.43 19.00 2.73
C MET A 39 -18.85 18.97 3.30
N SER A 40 -19.84 19.04 2.41
CA SER A 40 -21.22 18.75 2.78
C SER A 40 -21.39 17.25 3.08
N PRO A 41 -22.35 16.85 3.93
CA PRO A 41 -22.66 15.44 4.17
C PRO A 41 -22.96 14.65 2.88
N ALA A 42 -23.58 15.30 1.90
CA ALA A 42 -23.86 14.69 0.60
C ALA A 42 -22.59 14.40 -0.20
N GLU A 43 -21.59 15.28 -0.13
CA GLU A 43 -20.30 15.06 -0.79
C GLU A 43 -19.50 13.94 -0.11
N VAL A 44 -19.49 13.89 1.22
CA VAL A 44 -18.87 12.78 1.98
C VAL A 44 -19.47 11.44 1.56
N GLN A 45 -20.81 11.38 1.47
CA GLN A 45 -21.51 10.17 1.02
C GLN A 45 -21.17 9.82 -0.43
N ALA A 46 -21.13 10.80 -1.33
CA ALA A 46 -20.80 10.59 -2.75
C ALA A 46 -19.37 10.06 -2.93
N ARG A 47 -18.39 10.63 -2.22
CA ARG A 47 -17.00 10.15 -2.25
C ARG A 47 -16.85 8.76 -1.65
N THR A 48 -17.60 8.47 -0.58
CA THR A 48 -17.65 7.11 -0.01
C THR A 48 -18.16 6.10 -1.03
N ALA A 49 -19.29 6.38 -1.70
CA ALA A 49 -19.84 5.53 -2.74
C ALA A 49 -18.90 5.39 -3.96
N TRP A 50 -18.21 6.46 -4.32
CA TRP A 50 -17.20 6.45 -5.36
C TRP A 50 -16.01 5.55 -5.01
N ARG A 51 -15.50 5.59 -3.77
CA ARG A 51 -14.44 4.67 -3.32
C ARG A 51 -14.88 3.21 -3.37
N GLU A 52 -16.11 2.90 -2.97
CA GLU A 52 -16.65 1.54 -3.12
C GLU A 52 -16.70 1.10 -4.59
N THR A 53 -17.06 2.03 -5.49
CA THR A 53 -17.07 1.77 -6.93
C THR A 53 -15.66 1.48 -7.45
N MET A 54 -14.68 2.33 -7.11
CA MET A 54 -13.29 2.17 -7.54
C MET A 54 -12.63 0.90 -6.98
N ALA A 55 -12.97 0.48 -5.75
CA ALA A 55 -12.53 -0.80 -5.19
C ALA A 55 -13.04 -2.02 -6.01
N HIS A 56 -14.16 -1.86 -6.73
CA HIS A 56 -14.74 -2.94 -7.53
C HIS A 56 -14.42 -2.84 -9.02
N GLN A 57 -14.02 -1.67 -9.51
CA GLN A 57 -13.76 -1.38 -10.92
C GLN A 57 -12.42 -1.99 -11.40
N PRO A 58 -12.44 -2.94 -12.35
CA PRO A 58 -11.20 -3.47 -12.92
C PRO A 58 -10.51 -2.40 -13.77
N THR A 59 -9.19 -2.44 -13.79
CA THR A 59 -8.39 -1.70 -14.78
C THR A 59 -8.58 -2.30 -16.18
N PRO A 60 -8.40 -1.51 -17.24
CA PRO A 60 -8.65 -1.96 -18.61
C PRO A 60 -7.58 -2.94 -19.14
N ALA A 61 -6.36 -2.91 -18.59
CA ALA A 61 -5.23 -3.74 -19.03
C ALA A 61 -4.18 -3.88 -17.93
N GLU A 62 -3.10 -4.61 -18.23
CA GLU A 62 -1.86 -4.55 -17.43
C GLU A 62 -1.27 -3.14 -17.52
N GLY A 63 -0.79 -2.60 -16.39
CA GLY A 63 -0.24 -1.25 -16.33
C GLY A 63 -0.58 -0.51 -15.03
N CYS A 64 -0.35 0.79 -15.03
CA CYS A 64 -0.57 1.69 -13.91
C CYS A 64 -1.66 2.70 -14.27
N PHE A 65 -2.51 3.02 -13.31
CA PHE A 65 -3.69 3.83 -13.53
C PHE A 65 -3.99 4.73 -12.34
N HIS A 66 -4.65 5.86 -12.59
CA HIS A 66 -5.29 6.68 -11.57
C HIS A 66 -6.72 7.06 -11.97
N ALA A 67 -7.51 7.47 -10.98
CA ALA A 67 -8.82 8.10 -11.19
C ALA A 67 -9.05 9.16 -10.11
N SER A 68 -9.90 10.14 -10.42
CA SER A 68 -10.27 11.22 -9.49
C SER A 68 -11.78 11.43 -9.53
N PHE A 69 -12.38 11.59 -8.35
CA PHE A 69 -13.79 11.88 -8.18
C PHE A 69 -14.18 13.16 -8.95
N PRO A 70 -15.32 13.16 -9.67
CA PRO A 70 -16.36 12.13 -9.69
C PRO A 70 -16.16 11.01 -10.73
N ASP A 71 -15.10 11.04 -11.53
CA ASP A 71 -14.89 10.09 -12.62
C ASP A 71 -14.52 8.70 -12.10
N THR A 72 -15.16 7.66 -12.65
CA THR A 72 -14.89 6.25 -12.32
C THR A 72 -14.08 5.54 -13.40
N GLN A 73 -13.69 6.25 -14.45
CA GLN A 73 -12.87 5.71 -15.53
C GLN A 73 -11.39 5.79 -15.16
N TRP A 74 -10.70 4.67 -15.30
CA TRP A 74 -9.25 4.60 -15.12
C TRP A 74 -8.53 5.35 -16.23
N GLN A 75 -7.65 6.28 -15.85
CA GLN A 75 -6.71 6.94 -16.74
C GLN A 75 -5.34 6.27 -16.60
N THR A 76 -4.65 6.04 -17.71
CA THR A 76 -3.29 5.47 -17.68
C THR A 76 -2.34 6.42 -16.97
N ASP A 77 -1.46 5.85 -16.16
CA ASP A 77 -0.40 6.54 -15.43
C ASP A 77 0.97 5.91 -15.73
N VAL A 78 2.03 6.61 -15.33
CA VAL A 78 3.41 6.17 -15.49
C VAL A 78 3.74 5.11 -14.46
N CYS A 79 4.03 3.90 -14.95
CA CYS A 79 4.63 2.86 -14.13
C CYS A 79 6.10 3.17 -13.81
N LYS A 80 6.47 2.95 -12.56
CA LYS A 80 7.85 3.05 -12.05
C LYS A 80 8.36 1.67 -11.62
N THR A 81 9.66 1.47 -11.77
CA THR A 81 10.36 0.36 -11.10
C THR A 81 10.80 0.84 -9.72
N LEU A 82 10.51 0.03 -8.71
CA LEU A 82 10.89 0.33 -7.33
C LEU A 82 12.30 -0.18 -7.00
N THR A 83 12.98 0.55 -6.13
CA THR A 83 14.11 0.07 -5.35
C THR A 83 13.65 -1.14 -4.53
N ARG A 84 14.53 -2.13 -4.44
CA ARG A 84 14.20 -3.43 -3.86
C ARG A 84 14.27 -3.34 -2.34
N ARG A 85 13.13 -3.13 -1.69
CA ARG A 85 12.97 -3.37 -0.25
C ARG A 85 12.06 -4.56 -0.01
N VAL A 86 12.42 -5.32 1.01
CA VAL A 86 11.72 -6.55 1.38
C VAL A 86 10.61 -6.20 2.37
N HIS A 87 9.42 -6.74 2.18
CA HIS A 87 8.37 -6.85 3.21
C HIS A 87 8.36 -8.32 3.64
N PRO A 88 9.10 -8.69 4.70
CA PRO A 88 9.46 -10.07 4.94
C PRO A 88 8.26 -10.90 5.43
N ILE A 89 8.42 -12.21 5.38
CA ILE A 89 7.55 -13.15 6.12
C ILE A 89 7.84 -13.07 7.63
N PRO A 90 6.97 -13.65 8.50
CA PRO A 90 7.15 -13.58 9.94
C PRO A 90 8.43 -14.30 10.39
N HIS A 91 9.14 -13.72 11.35
CA HIS A 91 10.19 -14.42 12.08
C HIS A 91 9.56 -15.29 13.17
N LYS A 92 10.15 -16.46 13.45
CA LYS A 92 9.76 -17.27 14.62
C LYS A 92 9.91 -16.41 15.88
N ILE A 93 8.80 -16.07 16.53
CA ILE A 93 8.79 -15.25 17.74
C ILE A 93 9.57 -16.00 18.83
N LEU A 94 10.49 -15.29 19.50
CA LEU A 94 11.13 -15.76 20.73
C LEU A 94 10.09 -15.83 21.84
N PHE A 95 10.01 -16.96 22.55
CA PHE A 95 9.14 -17.10 23.73
C PHE A 95 9.30 -15.91 24.68
N GLY A 96 8.21 -15.15 24.91
CA GLY A 96 8.16 -14.03 25.86
C GLY A 96 8.28 -12.62 25.25
N ALA A 97 8.28 -12.46 23.93
CA ALA A 97 8.09 -11.14 23.31
C ALA A 97 6.67 -10.59 23.58
N THR A 98 6.54 -9.28 23.76
CA THR A 98 5.23 -8.61 23.82
C THR A 98 4.52 -8.81 22.49
N GLU A 99 3.35 -9.45 22.51
CA GLU A 99 2.53 -9.72 21.32
C GLU A 99 1.90 -8.41 20.83
N THR A 100 2.52 -7.76 19.85
CA THR A 100 1.97 -6.60 19.15
C THR A 100 1.51 -7.00 17.76
N THR A 101 0.48 -6.36 17.20
CA THR A 101 -0.12 -6.79 15.93
C THR A 101 0.91 -6.92 14.79
N GLY A 102 0.81 -8.01 14.02
CA GLY A 102 1.72 -8.35 12.91
C GLY A 102 2.72 -9.44 13.28
N ASN A 103 3.71 -9.71 12.41
CA ASN A 103 4.72 -10.75 12.62
C ASN A 103 4.15 -12.12 13.07
N GLY A 104 3.04 -12.54 12.45
CA GLY A 104 2.33 -13.77 12.80
C GLY A 104 1.29 -13.62 13.90
N TYR A 105 1.34 -12.56 14.72
CA TYR A 105 0.31 -12.19 15.69
C TYR A 105 -0.70 -11.23 15.04
N ASP A 106 -1.51 -11.74 14.11
CA ASP A 106 -2.64 -11.01 13.53
C ASP A 106 -3.81 -11.97 13.20
N TYR A 107 -4.97 -11.41 12.93
CA TYR A 107 -6.09 -12.11 12.33
C TYR A 107 -5.99 -12.12 10.81
N ALA A 108 -6.18 -13.31 10.21
CA ALA A 108 -6.46 -13.43 8.80
C ALA A 108 -7.91 -13.85 8.57
N LEU A 109 -8.55 -13.27 7.54
CA LEU A 109 -9.80 -13.77 7.01
C LEU A 109 -9.51 -15.09 6.33
N ARG A 110 -10.11 -16.19 6.80
CA ARG A 110 -10.01 -17.51 6.16
C ARG A 110 -11.31 -17.90 5.48
N SER A 111 -11.20 -18.13 4.18
CA SER A 111 -12.30 -18.49 3.29
C SER A 111 -12.33 -20.00 3.03
N SER A 112 -13.52 -20.59 2.95
CA SER A 112 -13.69 -22.00 2.57
C SER A 112 -13.52 -22.22 1.05
N SER A 113 -13.77 -21.19 0.25
CA SER A 113 -13.57 -21.14 -1.20
C SER A 113 -12.40 -20.22 -1.58
N LEU A 114 -11.96 -20.28 -2.85
CA LEU A 114 -10.92 -19.38 -3.34
C LEU A 114 -11.39 -17.92 -3.31
N ILE A 115 -10.53 -17.05 -2.80
CA ILE A 115 -10.67 -15.61 -2.80
C ILE A 115 -10.27 -15.09 -4.18
N SER A 116 -11.10 -14.23 -4.77
CA SER A 116 -10.77 -13.50 -5.99
C SER A 116 -10.51 -12.01 -5.74
N LYS A 117 -11.00 -11.47 -4.63
CA LYS A 117 -10.82 -10.08 -4.22
C LYS A 117 -10.91 -9.90 -2.71
N VAL A 118 -10.15 -8.97 -2.18
CA VAL A 118 -10.20 -8.50 -0.79
C VAL A 118 -10.22 -6.98 -0.78
N VAL A 119 -11.07 -6.40 0.06
CA VAL A 119 -11.08 -4.98 0.38
C VAL A 119 -10.74 -4.84 1.86
N GLY A 120 -9.61 -4.21 2.13
CA GLY A 120 -9.17 -3.76 3.45
C GLY A 120 -9.60 -2.32 3.70
N SER A 121 -10.12 -2.03 4.88
CA SER A 121 -10.56 -0.69 5.28
C SER A 121 -10.51 -0.49 6.79
N PHE A 122 -10.64 0.77 7.22
CA PHE A 122 -10.66 1.16 8.63
C PHE A 122 -11.99 1.83 8.98
N PRO A 123 -13.07 1.09 9.32
CA PRO A 123 -14.39 1.68 9.56
C PRO A 123 -14.43 2.71 10.70
N GLN A 124 -13.50 2.62 11.66
CA GLN A 124 -13.41 3.55 12.77
C GLN A 124 -11.94 3.74 13.15
N VAL A 125 -11.52 4.99 13.27
CA VAL A 125 -10.18 5.38 13.74
C VAL A 125 -10.36 6.48 14.77
N THR A 126 -9.82 6.29 15.97
CA THR A 126 -9.93 7.24 17.07
C THR A 126 -8.61 7.36 17.82
N GLY A 127 -8.29 8.55 18.33
CA GLY A 127 -7.09 8.78 19.15
C GLY A 127 -5.78 8.80 18.38
N VAL A 128 -5.75 8.42 17.09
CA VAL A 128 -4.56 8.54 16.23
C VAL A 128 -4.27 10.01 15.94
N THR A 129 -3.14 10.49 16.45
CA THR A 129 -2.61 11.84 16.23
C THR A 129 -1.23 11.83 15.59
N SER A 130 -0.50 10.72 15.71
CA SER A 130 0.80 10.51 15.06
C SER A 130 1.12 9.04 14.89
N GLU A 131 2.00 8.76 13.95
CA GLU A 131 2.62 7.47 13.69
C GLU A 131 4.13 7.72 13.49
N LYS A 132 4.95 6.76 13.92
CA LYS A 132 6.38 6.74 13.65
C LYS A 132 6.86 5.33 13.30
N GLY A 133 7.45 5.17 12.12
CA GLY A 133 8.16 3.96 11.70
C GLY A 133 9.41 3.75 12.56
N VAL A 134 9.49 2.58 13.19
CA VAL A 134 10.60 2.18 14.07
C VAL A 134 11.16 0.84 13.64
N GLY A 135 12.49 0.76 13.49
CA GLY A 135 13.17 -0.47 13.14
C GLY A 135 13.10 -1.50 14.27
N VAL A 136 12.83 -2.75 13.93
CA VAL A 136 12.74 -3.86 14.89
C VAL A 136 14.02 -4.68 14.86
N ALA A 137 14.66 -4.87 16.01
CA ALA A 137 15.97 -5.50 16.11
C ALA A 137 16.01 -6.95 15.57
N SER A 138 14.92 -7.72 15.72
CA SER A 138 14.80 -9.08 15.18
C SER A 138 14.85 -9.14 13.65
N PHE A 139 14.57 -8.01 12.98
CA PHE A 139 14.66 -7.84 11.54
C PHE A 139 15.88 -7.00 11.12
N GLY A 140 16.82 -6.76 12.04
CA GLY A 140 18.03 -5.98 11.77
C GLY A 140 17.88 -4.47 11.95
N GLY A 141 16.74 -3.99 12.48
CA GLY A 141 16.52 -2.58 12.78
C GLY A 141 16.37 -1.68 11.55
N GLY A 142 16.13 -2.28 10.38
CA GLY A 142 15.92 -1.57 9.12
C GLY A 142 14.47 -1.18 8.88
N GLY A 143 14.16 -0.89 7.61
CA GLY A 143 12.87 -0.35 7.16
C GLY A 143 13.01 1.10 6.69
N ILE A 144 11.90 1.69 6.29
CA ILE A 144 11.76 3.15 6.11
C ILE A 144 11.21 3.68 7.42
N LEU A 145 11.95 4.60 8.04
CA LEU A 145 11.80 4.95 9.44
C LEU A 145 11.66 6.46 9.59
N GLY A 146 10.84 6.90 10.53
CA GLY A 146 10.54 8.32 10.68
C GLY A 146 9.07 8.58 10.97
N PRO A 147 8.66 9.86 11.04
CA PRO A 147 7.26 10.21 11.22
C PRO A 147 6.45 9.84 9.97
N ASN A 148 5.26 9.26 10.16
CA ASN A 148 4.34 8.89 9.08
C ASN A 148 4.92 7.88 8.07
N GLU A 149 5.65 6.90 8.60
CA GLU A 149 6.36 5.87 7.85
C GLU A 149 5.71 4.51 8.10
N TYR A 150 4.60 4.27 7.41
CA TYR A 150 3.79 3.06 7.50
C TYR A 150 3.47 2.50 6.12
N SER A 151 3.00 1.25 6.11
CA SER A 151 2.41 0.60 4.95
C SER A 151 1.02 0.06 5.27
N LEU A 152 0.16 0.04 4.25
CA LEU A 152 -1.04 -0.78 4.24
C LEU A 152 -0.73 -2.03 3.44
N GLN A 153 -1.00 -3.19 4.02
CA GLN A 153 -0.71 -4.46 3.38
C GLN A 153 -1.95 -5.34 3.35
N ILE A 154 -2.28 -5.91 2.19
CA ILE A 154 -3.08 -7.14 2.12
C ILE A 154 -2.12 -8.27 1.83
N ASN A 155 -2.07 -9.28 2.68
CA ASN A 155 -1.16 -10.41 2.54
C ASN A 155 -1.95 -11.71 2.36
N SER A 156 -1.57 -12.52 1.36
CA SER A 156 -2.21 -13.82 1.10
C SER A 156 -1.77 -14.90 2.10
N ASN A 157 -2.40 -16.07 2.07
CA ASN A 157 -1.76 -17.28 2.60
C ASN A 157 -0.41 -17.52 1.88
N TYR A 158 0.55 -18.10 2.62
CA TYR A 158 1.94 -18.29 2.19
C TYR A 158 2.39 -19.76 2.19
N ASP A 159 1.46 -20.68 2.43
CA ASP A 159 1.69 -22.12 2.64
C ASP A 159 1.25 -22.98 1.44
N ALA A 160 0.75 -22.36 0.37
CA ALA A 160 0.23 -23.07 -0.79
C ALA A 160 1.24 -23.09 -1.96
N THR A 161 1.30 -24.22 -2.67
CA THR A 161 2.13 -24.40 -3.86
C THR A 161 1.32 -24.16 -5.13
N THR A 162 1.91 -23.47 -6.11
CA THR A 162 1.37 -23.39 -7.47
C THR A 162 2.36 -23.95 -8.48
N SER A 163 1.94 -24.02 -9.75
CA SER A 163 2.82 -24.50 -10.83
C SER A 163 4.05 -23.63 -11.07
N VAL A 164 4.13 -22.38 -10.55
CA VAL A 164 5.35 -21.56 -10.67
C VAL A 164 6.52 -22.11 -9.84
N CYS A 165 6.25 -22.94 -8.83
CA CYS A 165 7.27 -23.65 -8.07
C CYS A 165 7.98 -24.75 -8.88
N GLY A 166 7.50 -25.10 -10.08
CA GLY A 166 8.18 -26.05 -10.97
C GLY A 166 8.40 -27.44 -10.36
N GLY A 167 7.52 -27.88 -9.45
CA GLY A 167 7.61 -29.18 -8.77
C GLY A 167 8.65 -29.26 -7.64
N ARG A 168 9.24 -28.13 -7.22
CA ARG A 168 10.20 -28.11 -6.11
C ARG A 168 9.50 -28.38 -4.78
N SER A 169 10.01 -29.36 -4.04
CA SER A 169 9.49 -29.71 -2.72
C SER A 169 9.70 -28.57 -1.72
N GLY A 170 8.67 -28.26 -0.93
CA GLY A 170 8.70 -27.18 0.06
C GLY A 170 8.55 -25.78 -0.52
N CYS A 171 8.40 -25.63 -1.85
CA CYS A 171 8.15 -24.33 -2.46
C CYS A 171 6.67 -23.94 -2.32
N THR A 172 6.43 -22.75 -1.79
CA THR A 172 5.10 -22.13 -1.68
C THR A 172 5.14 -20.71 -2.27
N VAL A 173 3.98 -20.15 -2.52
CA VAL A 173 3.85 -18.78 -3.04
C VAL A 173 3.19 -17.88 -2.03
N TRP A 174 3.58 -16.62 -2.04
CA TRP A 174 2.96 -15.58 -1.24
C TRP A 174 2.93 -14.28 -2.03
N GLN A 175 1.89 -13.47 -1.82
CA GLN A 175 1.73 -12.19 -2.49
C GLN A 175 1.15 -11.17 -1.54
N GLN A 176 1.74 -9.99 -1.61
CA GLN A 176 1.36 -8.82 -0.86
C GLN A 176 0.88 -7.74 -1.82
N PHE A 177 -0.19 -7.06 -1.46
CA PHE A 177 -0.66 -5.83 -2.09
C PHE A 177 -0.31 -4.70 -1.13
N VAL A 178 0.54 -3.77 -1.55
CA VAL A 178 1.19 -2.79 -0.68
C VAL A 178 0.93 -1.35 -1.16
N TYR A 179 0.42 -0.53 -0.25
CA TYR A 179 0.61 0.93 -0.27
C TYR A 179 1.69 1.24 0.77
N ALA A 180 2.77 1.91 0.39
CA ALA A 180 3.86 2.25 1.31
C ALA A 180 4.24 3.72 1.17
N THR A 181 4.25 4.45 2.28
CA THR A 181 4.64 5.87 2.34
C THR A 181 6.11 6.06 1.98
N ASP A 182 6.49 7.23 1.47
CA ASP A 182 7.89 7.66 1.29
C ASP A 182 8.82 6.64 0.58
N TYR A 183 8.27 5.71 -0.21
CA TYR A 183 8.99 4.49 -0.56
C TYR A 183 10.22 4.82 -1.40
N GLU A 184 10.08 5.49 -2.54
CA GLU A 184 11.25 5.92 -3.32
C GLU A 184 11.71 7.33 -3.02
N THR A 185 10.76 8.20 -2.65
CA THR A 185 10.95 9.63 -2.62
C THR A 185 10.14 10.18 -1.48
N GLN A 186 10.76 11.05 -0.68
CA GLN A 186 10.09 11.68 0.44
C GLN A 186 8.88 12.50 -0.05
N GLY A 187 7.71 12.33 0.56
CA GLY A 187 6.43 12.92 0.18
C GLY A 187 5.66 12.14 -0.89
N GLN A 188 6.11 10.94 -1.27
CA GLN A 188 5.48 10.13 -2.30
C GLN A 188 5.41 8.64 -1.92
N ALA A 189 4.18 8.17 -1.75
CA ALA A 189 3.87 6.77 -1.55
C ALA A 189 4.00 5.94 -2.85
N ALA A 190 4.16 4.63 -2.68
CA ALA A 190 4.17 3.64 -3.75
C ALA A 190 2.99 2.66 -3.66
N VAL A 191 2.30 2.58 -4.80
CA VAL A 191 1.27 1.65 -5.31
C VAL A 191 1.73 0.32 -5.88
N PHE A 192 1.87 -0.82 -5.18
CA PHE A 192 2.47 -2.02 -5.83
C PHE A 192 2.12 -3.38 -5.24
N MET A 193 2.50 -4.45 -5.93
CA MET A 193 2.44 -5.83 -5.43
C MET A 193 3.86 -6.37 -5.21
N GLN A 194 4.06 -7.10 -4.11
CA GLN A 194 5.28 -7.87 -3.86
C GLN A 194 4.96 -9.35 -3.92
N TYR A 195 5.75 -10.09 -4.68
CA TYR A 195 5.58 -11.51 -4.92
C TYR A 195 6.71 -12.29 -4.28
N TRP A 196 6.39 -13.49 -3.81
CA TRP A 196 7.31 -14.36 -3.13
C TRP A 196 7.19 -15.81 -3.60
N LEU A 197 8.36 -16.45 -3.74
CA LEU A 197 8.54 -17.89 -3.84
C LEU A 197 9.31 -18.32 -2.60
N ILE A 198 8.60 -18.83 -1.62
CA ILE A 198 9.16 -19.30 -0.35
C ILE A 198 9.64 -20.74 -0.56
N GLY A 199 10.81 -21.09 -0.04
CA GLY A 199 11.35 -22.45 -0.20
C GLY A 199 11.74 -22.80 -1.64
N TYR A 200 11.95 -21.80 -2.52
CA TYR A 200 12.26 -22.04 -3.93
C TYR A 200 13.63 -22.71 -4.12
N GLY A 201 14.62 -22.39 -3.28
CA GLY A 201 15.95 -22.98 -3.28
C GLY A 201 17.06 -21.93 -3.37
N SER A 202 18.31 -22.39 -3.52
CA SER A 202 19.51 -21.54 -3.41
C SER A 202 19.74 -20.57 -4.58
N SER A 203 18.95 -20.63 -5.64
CA SER A 203 19.09 -19.74 -6.80
C SER A 203 17.72 -19.30 -7.30
N CYS A 204 17.48 -18.00 -7.17
CA CYS A 204 16.22 -17.40 -7.58
C CYS A 204 16.08 -17.39 -9.10
N PRO A 205 14.83 -17.48 -9.62
CA PRO A 205 14.60 -17.36 -11.05
C PRO A 205 15.07 -16.01 -11.59
N SER A 206 15.29 -15.91 -12.90
CA SER A 206 15.65 -14.65 -13.54
C SER A 206 14.61 -13.55 -13.22
N GLY A 207 15.09 -12.37 -12.85
CA GLY A 207 14.24 -11.24 -12.44
C GLY A 207 13.72 -11.32 -11.00
N TRP A 208 14.08 -12.35 -10.24
CA TRP A 208 13.80 -12.46 -8.81
C TRP A 208 15.06 -12.25 -7.98
N MET A 209 14.86 -11.80 -6.75
CA MET A 209 15.90 -11.50 -5.78
C MET A 209 15.86 -12.49 -4.64
N SER A 210 17.00 -12.75 -4.01
CA SER A 210 17.01 -13.53 -2.78
C SER A 210 16.37 -12.74 -1.65
N GLY A 211 15.36 -13.33 -1.00
CA GLY A 211 14.80 -12.86 0.27
C GLY A 211 15.57 -13.36 1.49
N GLY A 212 16.72 -14.03 1.28
CA GLY A 212 17.43 -14.79 2.30
C GLY A 212 17.10 -16.29 2.24
N GLY A 213 18.04 -17.13 2.69
CA GLY A 213 17.86 -18.58 2.71
C GLY A 213 17.51 -19.17 1.34
N SER A 214 16.34 -19.79 1.25
CA SER A 214 15.77 -20.42 0.05
C SER A 214 14.72 -19.58 -0.66
N ASP A 215 14.48 -18.36 -0.19
CA ASP A 215 13.30 -17.58 -0.58
C ASP A 215 13.66 -16.56 -1.63
N CYS A 216 12.71 -16.29 -2.50
CA CYS A 216 12.86 -15.35 -3.60
C CYS A 216 11.70 -14.36 -3.61
N TYR A 217 11.98 -13.10 -3.88
CA TYR A 217 10.95 -12.07 -4.03
C TYR A 217 11.16 -11.20 -5.27
N ARG A 218 10.10 -10.55 -5.71
CA ARG A 218 10.17 -9.45 -6.68
C ARG A 218 8.97 -8.52 -6.52
N ASN A 219 9.11 -7.28 -6.96
CA ASN A 219 7.99 -6.34 -7.03
C ASN A 219 7.37 -6.35 -8.44
N SER A 220 6.09 -6.01 -8.53
CA SER A 220 5.50 -5.51 -9.76
C SER A 220 6.10 -4.14 -10.12
N ASN A 221 5.65 -3.55 -11.23
CA ASN A 221 5.72 -2.10 -11.38
C ASN A 221 4.94 -1.41 -10.25
N ALA A 222 5.15 -0.11 -10.09
CA ALA A 222 4.44 0.71 -9.12
C ALA A 222 3.85 1.96 -9.75
N VAL A 223 2.77 2.44 -9.16
CA VAL A 223 2.24 3.80 -9.41
C VAL A 223 2.53 4.67 -8.19
N SER A 224 2.84 5.94 -8.42
CA SER A 224 3.02 6.89 -7.31
C SER A 224 1.67 7.35 -6.78
N ALA A 225 1.55 7.42 -5.47
CA ALA A 225 0.40 8.00 -4.77
C ALA A 225 0.88 9.08 -3.79
N PRO A 226 -0.01 9.96 -3.31
CA PRO A 226 0.30 10.86 -2.21
C PRO A 226 0.57 10.10 -0.92
N ASP A 227 1.50 10.59 -0.10
CA ASP A 227 1.56 10.17 1.30
C ASP A 227 0.35 10.71 2.05
N VAL A 228 -0.36 9.79 2.70
CA VAL A 228 -1.50 10.12 3.53
C VAL A 228 -1.08 10.09 4.99
N PRO A 229 -1.37 11.13 5.78
CA PRO A 229 -1.15 11.10 7.22
C PRO A 229 -1.90 9.94 7.88
N ALA A 230 -1.27 9.24 8.83
CA ALA A 230 -1.91 8.17 9.59
C ALA A 230 -3.19 8.62 10.35
N THR A 231 -3.33 9.92 10.61
CA THR A 231 -4.56 10.50 11.16
C THR A 231 -5.77 10.39 10.22
N GLN A 232 -5.56 10.06 8.94
CA GLN A 232 -6.60 9.91 7.92
C GLN A 232 -6.81 8.45 7.49
N LEU A 233 -6.36 7.46 8.28
CA LEU A 233 -6.54 6.04 7.95
C LEU A 233 -8.00 5.67 7.63
N ALA A 234 -8.99 6.31 8.28
CA ALA A 234 -10.42 6.09 8.00
C ALA A 234 -10.83 6.40 6.53
N ASN A 235 -10.05 7.21 5.83
CA ASN A 235 -10.29 7.60 4.44
C ASN A 235 -9.69 6.63 3.42
N LEU A 236 -8.89 5.68 3.90
CA LEU A 236 -8.11 4.78 3.09
C LEU A 236 -8.83 3.45 2.88
N LYS A 237 -8.66 2.91 1.68
CA LYS A 237 -8.92 1.50 1.39
C LYS A 237 -7.80 0.94 0.54
N LEU A 238 -7.52 -0.33 0.75
CA LEU A 238 -6.68 -1.11 -0.14
C LEU A 238 -7.50 -2.27 -0.68
N THR A 239 -7.40 -2.53 -1.98
CA THR A 239 -8.03 -3.66 -2.63
C THR A 239 -6.97 -4.50 -3.31
N GLY A 240 -6.99 -5.80 -3.07
CA GLY A 240 -6.23 -6.79 -3.81
C GLY A 240 -7.18 -7.71 -4.57
N SER A 241 -6.85 -8.08 -5.80
CA SER A 241 -7.60 -9.07 -6.57
C SER A 241 -6.69 -9.94 -7.39
N ALA A 242 -7.13 -11.18 -7.62
CA ALA A 242 -6.41 -12.16 -8.43
C ALA A 242 -7.39 -12.83 -9.40
N THR A 243 -7.03 -12.83 -10.69
CA THR A 243 -7.88 -13.39 -11.75
C THR A 243 -7.10 -14.47 -12.48
N ALA A 244 -7.59 -15.71 -12.42
CA ALA A 244 -6.93 -16.85 -13.05
C ALA A 244 -6.72 -16.62 -14.55
N ASN A 245 -5.47 -16.75 -15.02
CA ASN A 245 -5.05 -16.46 -16.40
C ASN A 245 -5.27 -15.01 -16.85
N GLY A 246 -5.55 -14.10 -15.92
CA GLY A 246 -5.74 -12.67 -16.14
C GLY A 246 -4.66 -11.86 -15.43
N ASN A 247 -5.10 -10.80 -14.75
CA ASN A 247 -4.23 -9.94 -13.97
C ASN A 247 -4.57 -10.05 -12.47
N ASP A 248 -3.53 -9.95 -11.66
CA ASP A 248 -3.64 -9.51 -10.28
C ASP A 248 -3.63 -7.98 -10.27
N THR A 249 -4.43 -7.38 -9.38
CA THR A 249 -4.58 -5.93 -9.32
C THR A 249 -4.59 -5.45 -7.89
N ILE A 250 -3.83 -4.39 -7.62
CA ILE A 250 -3.94 -3.58 -6.42
C ILE A 250 -4.67 -2.28 -6.75
N THR A 251 -5.55 -1.83 -5.87
CA THR A 251 -6.17 -0.50 -5.92
C THR A 251 -6.12 0.15 -4.55
N PHE A 252 -5.44 1.28 -4.46
CA PHE A 252 -5.47 2.16 -3.30
C PHE A 252 -6.44 3.31 -3.56
N THR A 253 -7.33 3.59 -2.62
CA THR A 253 -8.22 4.76 -2.67
C THR A 253 -8.01 5.61 -1.44
N ASN A 254 -7.88 6.92 -1.64
CA ASN A 254 -7.87 7.93 -0.60
C ASN A 254 -8.89 9.01 -0.95
N ASN A 255 -9.93 9.13 -0.14
CA ASN A 255 -10.99 10.11 -0.30
C ASN A 255 -11.59 10.17 -1.72
N GLY A 256 -11.11 11.08 -2.57
CA GLY A 256 -11.53 11.27 -3.97
C GLY A 256 -10.50 10.90 -5.02
N THR A 257 -9.43 10.18 -4.67
CA THR A 257 -8.41 9.72 -5.60
C THR A 257 -8.22 8.22 -5.48
N ALA A 258 -7.85 7.58 -6.60
CA ALA A 258 -7.58 6.16 -6.67
C ALA A 258 -6.35 5.91 -7.53
N TYR A 259 -5.53 4.94 -7.14
CA TYR A 259 -4.29 4.55 -7.81
C TYR A 259 -4.26 3.03 -7.91
N SER A 260 -3.91 2.50 -9.07
CA SER A 260 -3.94 1.06 -9.32
C SER A 260 -2.76 0.58 -10.13
N VAL A 261 -2.34 -0.65 -9.85
CA VAL A 261 -1.40 -1.42 -10.67
C VAL A 261 -1.99 -2.78 -10.96
N SER A 262 -1.90 -3.18 -12.22
CA SER A 262 -2.26 -4.52 -12.67
C SER A 262 -1.08 -5.19 -13.33
N ALA A 263 -0.86 -6.46 -12.98
CA ALA A 263 0.20 -7.31 -13.51
C ALA A 263 -0.31 -8.74 -13.69
N LYS A 264 0.38 -9.57 -14.48
CA LYS A 264 -0.10 -10.93 -14.77
C LYS A 264 -0.21 -11.80 -13.52
N ASP A 265 -1.35 -12.47 -13.36
CA ASP A 265 -1.54 -13.54 -12.34
C ASP A 265 -0.48 -14.64 -12.48
N SER A 266 0.05 -14.86 -13.70
CA SER A 266 1.07 -15.87 -13.97
C SER A 266 2.40 -15.69 -13.21
N VAL A 267 2.60 -14.55 -12.54
CA VAL A 267 3.77 -14.29 -11.68
C VAL A 267 3.87 -15.33 -10.56
N VAL A 268 2.77 -15.60 -9.85
CA VAL A 268 2.69 -16.60 -8.76
C VAL A 268 1.44 -17.48 -8.82
N LYS A 269 0.48 -17.17 -9.69
CA LYS A 269 -0.82 -17.84 -9.87
C LYS A 269 -1.66 -17.84 -8.61
N LEU A 270 -1.73 -16.68 -7.94
CA LEU A 270 -2.42 -16.52 -6.67
C LEU A 270 -3.89 -16.94 -6.77
N ALA A 271 -4.55 -16.66 -7.90
CA ALA A 271 -5.96 -16.99 -8.12
C ALA A 271 -6.28 -18.50 -8.00
N THR A 272 -5.28 -19.37 -8.02
CA THR A 272 -5.46 -20.83 -7.89
C THR A 272 -5.41 -21.34 -6.45
N VAL A 273 -4.93 -20.52 -5.50
CA VAL A 273 -4.61 -20.97 -4.13
C VAL A 273 -5.04 -20.00 -3.03
N TRP A 274 -5.47 -18.77 -3.36
CA TRP A 274 -5.76 -17.74 -2.37
C TRP A 274 -6.96 -18.10 -1.48
N LYS A 275 -6.73 -18.30 -0.18
CA LYS A 275 -7.78 -18.64 0.80
C LYS A 275 -7.72 -17.83 2.09
N ASP A 276 -6.57 -17.27 2.42
CA ASP A 276 -6.43 -16.39 3.57
C ASP A 276 -6.03 -14.98 3.14
N ALA A 277 -6.53 -13.99 3.87
CA ALA A 277 -6.15 -12.60 3.68
C ALA A 277 -6.03 -11.89 5.03
N GLU A 278 -4.81 -11.46 5.34
CA GLU A 278 -4.51 -10.48 6.38
C GLU A 278 -4.62 -9.08 5.74
N PHE A 279 -5.16 -8.11 6.47
CA PHE A 279 -5.04 -6.70 6.10
C PHE A 279 -4.82 -5.86 7.34
N ASN A 280 -3.79 -5.01 7.32
CA ASN A 280 -3.53 -4.10 8.43
C ASN A 280 -2.65 -2.90 8.03
N VAL A 281 -2.51 -1.95 8.94
CA VAL A 281 -1.48 -0.91 8.94
C VAL A 281 -0.29 -1.38 9.78
N VAL A 282 0.87 -1.48 9.15
CA VAL A 282 2.10 -2.00 9.76
C VAL A 282 3.29 -1.15 9.33
N GLY A 283 4.48 -1.45 9.83
CA GLY A 283 5.70 -0.73 9.45
C GLY A 283 5.97 -0.72 7.95
N ASN A 284 6.85 0.17 7.53
CA ASN A 284 7.21 0.37 6.14
C ASN A 284 8.48 -0.41 5.77
N ALA A 285 8.30 -1.62 5.24
CA ALA A 285 9.34 -2.55 4.84
C ALA A 285 10.31 -2.96 5.97
N GLY A 286 11.17 -3.94 5.66
CA GLY A 286 12.28 -4.36 6.50
C GLY A 286 11.87 -4.96 7.85
N GLY A 287 10.62 -5.40 8.00
CA GLY A 287 10.10 -5.87 9.29
C GLY A 287 10.04 -4.77 10.35
N SER A 288 9.91 -3.50 9.93
CA SER A 288 9.73 -2.38 10.84
C SER A 288 8.34 -2.38 11.50
N SER A 289 8.17 -1.52 12.50
CA SER A 289 6.92 -1.32 13.24
C SER A 289 6.34 0.06 13.00
N ALA A 290 5.04 0.14 12.72
CA ALA A 290 4.29 1.39 12.74
C ALA A 290 3.86 1.74 14.17
N ASN A 291 4.51 2.71 14.79
CA ASN A 291 4.24 3.04 16.20
C ASN A 291 3.32 4.25 16.31
N PHE A 292 2.07 4.00 16.70
CA PHE A 292 1.07 5.02 16.98
C PHE A 292 1.23 5.60 18.39
N ASN A 293 0.77 6.84 18.57
CA ASN A 293 0.69 7.45 19.90
C ASN A 293 -0.23 6.66 20.84
N SER A 294 -0.01 6.80 22.15
CA SER A 294 -0.89 6.21 23.18
C SER A 294 -2.34 6.71 23.05
N GLY A 295 -3.31 5.84 23.35
CA GLY A 295 -4.73 6.10 23.21
C GLY A 295 -5.25 5.91 21.78
N SER A 296 -4.44 5.34 20.89
CA SER A 296 -4.87 5.06 19.52
C SER A 296 -5.76 3.82 19.49
N SER A 297 -6.81 3.86 18.67
CA SER A 297 -7.68 2.73 18.40
C SER A 297 -8.11 2.72 16.94
N ILE A 298 -7.94 1.57 16.29
CA ILE A 298 -8.19 1.34 14.88
C ILE A 298 -9.08 0.10 14.76
N THR A 299 -10.25 0.25 14.15
CA THR A 299 -11.08 -0.88 13.74
C THR A 299 -10.71 -1.25 12.32
N VAL A 300 -10.31 -2.50 12.12
CA VAL A 300 -9.92 -3.09 10.84
C VAL A 300 -11.06 -3.93 10.30
N LYS A 301 -11.37 -3.80 9.02
CA LYS A 301 -12.32 -4.66 8.31
C LYS A 301 -11.68 -5.24 7.06
N VAL A 302 -11.74 -6.57 6.96
CA VAL A 302 -11.27 -7.34 5.81
C VAL A 302 -12.49 -7.99 5.16
N ALA A 303 -12.82 -7.60 3.94
CA ALA A 303 -14.01 -8.07 3.23
C ALA A 303 -13.61 -8.80 1.95
N ALA A 304 -14.10 -10.02 1.74
CA ALA A 304 -13.69 -10.88 0.64
C ALA A 304 -14.81 -11.09 -0.39
N THR A 305 -14.40 -11.24 -1.65
CA THR A 305 -15.20 -11.87 -2.72
C THR A 305 -14.63 -13.25 -2.96
N ASN A 306 -15.44 -14.29 -2.73
CA ASN A 306 -15.02 -15.69 -2.79
C ASN A 306 -16.11 -16.61 -3.39
N GLY A 307 -17.14 -16.02 -4.03
CA GLY A 307 -18.27 -16.77 -4.59
C GLY A 307 -19.19 -17.43 -3.56
N SER A 308 -19.06 -17.10 -2.28
CA SER A 308 -19.85 -17.64 -1.17
C SER A 308 -20.48 -16.52 -0.34
N THR A 309 -21.58 -16.84 0.34
CA THR A 309 -22.20 -15.94 1.33
C THR A 309 -21.98 -16.41 2.78
N ALA A 310 -21.25 -17.51 2.97
CA ALA A 310 -20.93 -18.02 4.30
C ALA A 310 -19.98 -17.05 5.01
N ALA A 311 -20.18 -16.87 6.32
CA ALA A 311 -19.23 -16.12 7.13
C ALA A 311 -17.84 -16.78 7.06
N PRO A 312 -16.76 -15.99 6.94
CA PRO A 312 -15.41 -16.54 6.97
C PRO A 312 -15.03 -16.94 8.41
N THR A 313 -13.85 -17.52 8.57
CA THR A 313 -13.25 -17.73 9.89
C THR A 313 -12.29 -16.60 10.23
N CYS A 314 -12.34 -16.09 11.46
CA CYS A 314 -11.24 -15.32 12.04
C CYS A 314 -10.10 -16.28 12.42
N ALA A 315 -9.09 -16.43 11.56
CA ALA A 315 -7.92 -17.23 11.88
C ALA A 315 -6.99 -16.42 12.78
N ALA A 316 -6.89 -16.79 14.05
CA ALA A 316 -5.95 -16.16 14.99
C ALA A 316 -4.51 -16.61 14.74
N ASN A 317 -3.55 -15.73 15.02
CA ASN A 317 -2.13 -15.96 14.80
C ASN A 317 -1.83 -16.42 13.37
N ALA A 318 -2.53 -15.81 12.41
CA ALA A 318 -2.49 -16.17 10.99
C ALA A 318 -1.93 -15.05 10.12
N GLY A 319 -1.36 -14.02 10.75
CA GLY A 319 -0.65 -12.97 10.05
C GLY A 319 0.54 -13.53 9.26
N SER A 320 0.83 -12.92 8.11
CA SER A 320 1.83 -13.42 7.16
C SER A 320 2.88 -12.39 6.79
N THR A 321 2.72 -11.14 7.20
CA THR A 321 3.81 -10.16 7.18
C THR A 321 4.69 -10.26 8.42
N GLY A 322 5.97 -9.94 8.26
CA GLY A 322 6.93 -9.72 9.34
C GLY A 322 6.90 -8.30 9.91
N GLU A 323 6.27 -7.34 9.22
CA GLU A 323 6.05 -6.00 9.81
C GLU A 323 5.00 -6.03 10.93
N THR A 324 5.08 -5.04 11.82
CA THR A 324 4.19 -4.92 12.98
C THR A 324 3.60 -3.51 13.12
N ASN A 325 2.67 -3.35 14.05
CA ASN A 325 2.36 -2.08 14.68
C ASN A 325 2.39 -2.24 16.21
N ASN A 326 2.30 -1.14 16.97
CA ASN A 326 2.35 -1.19 18.45
C ASN A 326 0.97 -1.28 19.13
N LEU A 327 -0.05 -1.76 18.44
CA LEU A 327 -1.41 -1.93 18.95
C LEU A 327 -1.64 -3.37 19.42
N ASN A 328 -2.60 -3.54 20.32
CA ASN A 328 -3.02 -4.84 20.85
C ASN A 328 -4.34 -5.25 20.21
N LEU A 329 -4.43 -6.49 19.74
CA LEU A 329 -5.63 -7.05 19.13
C LEU A 329 -6.76 -7.24 20.15
N GLY A 330 -7.94 -6.72 19.80
CA GLY A 330 -9.22 -7.04 20.43
C GLY A 330 -9.84 -8.29 19.84
N SER A 331 -11.11 -8.55 20.17
CA SER A 331 -11.83 -9.70 19.61
C SER A 331 -12.13 -9.53 18.13
N CYS A 332 -12.04 -10.64 17.38
CA CYS A 332 -12.44 -10.71 15.98
C CYS A 332 -13.88 -11.20 15.83
N SER A 333 -14.64 -10.53 14.97
CA SER A 333 -16.01 -10.83 14.62
C SER A 333 -16.12 -11.19 13.14
N VAL A 334 -17.11 -12.01 12.78
CA VAL A 334 -17.33 -12.49 11.41
C VAL A 334 -18.71 -12.08 10.91
N ALA A 335 -18.83 -11.79 9.63
CA ALA A 335 -20.10 -11.55 8.95
C ALA A 335 -20.14 -12.33 7.63
N GLY A 336 -21.28 -12.97 7.36
CA GLY A 336 -21.58 -13.53 6.03
C GLY A 336 -22.28 -12.51 5.14
N GLY A 337 -22.97 -12.98 4.11
CA GLY A 337 -23.72 -12.15 3.17
C GLY A 337 -23.01 -11.97 1.83
N SER A 338 -23.41 -10.97 1.04
CA SER A 338 -22.85 -10.73 -0.31
C SER A 338 -21.36 -10.39 -0.32
N THR A 339 -20.84 -9.91 0.80
CA THR A 339 -19.41 -9.62 0.98
C THR A 339 -18.99 -10.12 2.36
N PRO A 340 -18.71 -11.42 2.52
CA PRO A 340 -18.29 -11.97 3.79
C PRO A 340 -17.03 -11.27 4.32
N SER A 341 -16.97 -11.01 5.61
CA SER A 341 -15.90 -10.20 6.21
C SER A 341 -15.53 -10.62 7.62
N ILE A 342 -14.35 -10.23 8.06
CA ILE A 342 -13.97 -10.16 9.47
C ILE A 342 -13.79 -8.72 9.90
N THR A 343 -13.97 -8.45 11.20
CA THR A 343 -13.73 -7.13 11.79
C THR A 343 -13.18 -7.29 13.19
N PHE A 344 -12.12 -6.55 13.50
CA PHE A 344 -11.47 -6.52 14.81
C PHE A 344 -10.99 -5.10 15.11
N THR A 345 -10.83 -4.78 16.38
CA THR A 345 -10.27 -3.49 16.82
C THR A 345 -8.92 -3.73 17.47
N GLU A 346 -7.95 -2.88 17.18
CA GLU A 346 -6.63 -2.86 17.84
C GLU A 346 -6.42 -1.51 18.54
N SER A 347 -5.74 -1.51 19.70
CA SER A 347 -5.54 -0.28 20.50
C SER A 347 -4.36 -0.32 21.48
N ASN A 348 -3.91 0.85 21.97
CA ASN A 348 -2.85 1.02 22.99
C ASN A 348 -3.10 2.15 24.00
#